data_AF-A0A7G6YGC1-F1
#
_entry.id   AF-A0A7G6YGC1-F1
#
_cell.length_a   1.000
_cell.length_b   1.000
_cell.length_c   1.000
_cell.angle_alpha   90.00
_cell.angle_beta   90.00
_cell.angle_gamma   90.00
#
_symmetry.space_group_name_H-M   'P 1'
#
loop_
_entity.id
_entity.type
_entity.pdbx_description
1 polymer ?
#
loop_
_entity_poly.entity_id
_entity_poly.type
_entity_poly.pdbx_seq_one_letter_code
_entity_poly.pdbx_strand_id
1 'polypeptide(L)' 'MQVYVVEQEPPSSDDWPGEPTGVIIASGDRSLRHVSLPNDGFTTWVVAFSEPQRRRDGTGPYEHATIPSTLLVAAEPAEA' A
#
# COMPACT_ATOMS: atom_id res chain seq x y z
N MET A 1 8.69 -7.58 5.82
CA MET A 1 9.02 -7.58 4.37
C MET A 1 8.99 -6.13 3.89
N GLN A 2 10.04 -5.68 3.20
CA GLN A 2 10.14 -4.31 2.69
C GLN A 2 9.46 -4.17 1.34
N VAL A 3 8.74 -3.07 1.14
CA VAL A 3 7.94 -2.77 -0.04
C VAL A 3 8.03 -1.30 -0.41
N TYR A 4 7.74 -0.98 -1.66
CA TYR A 4 7.38 0.36 -2.10
C TYR A 4 5.99 0.35 -2.72
N VAL A 5 5.32 1.50 -2.65
CA VAL A 5 3.93 1.66 -3.11
C VAL A 5 3.93 2.32 -4.48
N VAL A 6 3.37 1.68 -5.50
CA VAL A 6 3.25 2.29 -6.83
C VAL A 6 1.94 3.08 -6.96
N GLU A 7 1.93 4.06 -7.84
CA GLU A 7 0.71 4.82 -8.17
C GLU A 7 -0.27 3.98 -9.01
N GLN A 8 -1.55 4.28 -8.87
CA GLN A 8 -2.59 3.75 -9.74
C GLN A 8 -2.53 4.34 -11.15
N GLU A 9 -2.95 3.55 -12.14
CA GLU A 9 -3.21 4.01 -13.50
C GLU A 9 -4.69 3.73 -13.84
N PRO A 10 -5.54 4.78 -14.01
CA PRO A 10 -5.22 6.20 -13.93
C PRO A 10 -4.97 6.70 -12.50
N PRO A 11 -4.24 7.82 -12.33
CA PRO A 11 -3.99 8.35 -10.99
C PRO A 11 -5.27 8.80 -10.28
N SER A 12 -5.33 8.57 -8.97
CA SER A 12 -6.42 8.89 -8.06
C SER A 12 -5.99 9.82 -6.94
N SER A 13 -6.96 10.44 -6.27
CA SER A 13 -6.69 11.30 -5.09
C SER A 13 -6.15 10.51 -3.89
N ASP A 14 -6.43 9.20 -3.84
CA ASP A 14 -5.98 8.27 -2.80
C ASP A 14 -4.55 7.76 -3.03
N ASP A 15 -3.91 8.12 -4.14
CA ASP A 15 -2.54 7.71 -4.47
C ASP A 15 -1.49 8.26 -3.50
N TRP A 16 -0.38 7.52 -3.47
CA TRP A 16 0.81 7.84 -2.72
C TRP A 16 1.91 8.34 -3.66
N PRO A 17 2.07 9.67 -3.83
CA PRO A 17 3.05 10.21 -4.75
C PRO A 17 4.49 9.93 -4.30
N GLY A 18 5.38 9.69 -5.26
CA GLY A 18 6.82 9.53 -4.99
C GLY A 18 7.22 8.14 -4.49
N GLU A 19 6.36 7.14 -4.69
CA GLU A 19 6.63 5.73 -4.42
C GLU A 19 7.16 5.43 -3.01
N PRO A 20 6.38 5.75 -1.95
CA PRO A 20 6.91 5.65 -0.60
C PRO A 20 7.27 4.23 -0.22
N THR A 21 8.35 4.11 0.55
CA THR A 21 8.85 2.85 1.05
C THR A 21 8.32 2.56 2.45
N GLY A 22 8.21 1.27 2.78
CA GLY A 22 7.80 0.84 4.10
C GLY A 22 7.93 -0.66 4.29
N VAL A 23 7.38 -1.15 5.39
CA VAL A 23 7.34 -2.57 5.73
C VAL A 23 5.90 -3.02 5.95
N ILE A 24 5.56 -4.21 5.44
CA ILE A 24 4.30 -4.86 5.77
C ILE A 24 4.35 -5.29 7.24
N ILE A 25 3.43 -4.78 8.06
CA ILE A 25 3.34 -5.08 9.50
C ILE A 25 2.13 -5.95 9.85
N ALA A 26 1.11 -5.99 9.00
CA ALA A 26 -0.08 -6.83 9.19
C ALA A 26 -0.79 -7.08 7.85
N SER A 27 -1.60 -8.13 7.81
CA SER A 27 -2.64 -8.26 6.77
C SER A 27 -3.71 -7.19 6.99
N GLY A 28 -4.18 -6.57 5.91
CA GLY A 28 -5.28 -5.62 5.97
C GLY A 28 -6.60 -6.30 6.30
N ASP A 29 -7.50 -5.55 6.92
CA ASP A 29 -8.83 -6.07 7.24
C ASP A 29 -9.58 -6.35 5.93
N ARG A 30 -10.02 -7.59 5.76
CA ARG A 30 -10.78 -8.02 4.59
C ARG A 30 -12.17 -7.44 4.76
N SER A 31 -12.40 -6.18 4.39
CA SER A 31 -13.72 -5.56 4.48
C SER A 31 -14.72 -6.43 3.69
N LEU A 32 -15.48 -7.25 4.41
CA LEU A 32 -16.43 -8.26 3.93
C LEU A 32 -17.64 -7.65 3.19
N ARG A 33 -17.59 -6.36 2.85
CA ARG A 33 -18.70 -5.61 2.27
C ARG A 33 -18.57 -5.67 0.74
N HIS A 34 -19.03 -6.79 0.16
CA HIS A 34 -18.97 -7.17 -1.26
C HIS A 34 -17.52 -7.49 -1.71
N VAL A 35 -17.11 -8.70 -2.08
CA VAL A 35 -17.58 -9.55 -3.19
C VAL A 35 -16.97 -10.95 -3.03
N SER A 36 -17.74 -12.02 -3.26
CA SER A 36 -17.19 -13.36 -3.53
C SER A 36 -16.85 -13.46 -5.02
N LEU A 37 -15.62 -13.09 -5.38
CA LEU A 37 -15.09 -13.29 -6.74
C LEU A 37 -13.77 -14.08 -6.66
N PRO A 38 -13.45 -14.90 -7.68
CA PRO A 38 -12.21 -15.67 -7.70
C PRO A 38 -11.00 -14.75 -7.87
N ASN A 39 -9.96 -15.02 -7.09
CA ASN A 39 -8.57 -14.57 -7.22
C ASN A 39 -8.19 -13.11 -6.85
N ASP A 40 -7.40 -13.03 -5.78
CA ASP A 40 -6.23 -12.17 -5.48
C ASP A 40 -6.26 -10.63 -5.61
N GLY A 41 -7.28 -10.00 -6.20
CA GLY A 41 -7.33 -8.54 -6.37
C GLY A 41 -7.75 -7.74 -5.13
N PHE A 42 -8.21 -8.41 -4.07
CA PHE A 42 -8.75 -7.78 -2.85
C PHE A 42 -7.85 -7.96 -1.61
N THR A 43 -6.69 -8.60 -1.77
CA THR A 43 -5.76 -8.76 -0.65
C THR A 43 -5.16 -7.40 -0.35
N THR A 44 -5.30 -6.95 0.89
CA THR A 44 -4.72 -5.70 1.37
C THR A 44 -3.71 -5.98 2.47
N TRP A 45 -2.76 -5.06 2.63
CA TRP A 45 -1.70 -5.14 3.63
C TRP A 45 -1.58 -3.81 4.36
N VAL A 46 -1.32 -3.86 5.66
CA VAL A 46 -0.96 -2.66 6.42
C VAL A 46 0.54 -2.45 6.27
N VAL A 47 0.91 -1.33 5.64
CA VAL A 47 2.29 -0.90 5.46
C VAL A 47 2.57 0.22 6.46
N ALA A 48 3.60 0.03 7.29
CA ALA A 48 4.21 1.12 8.06
C ALA A 48 5.27 1.78 7.18
N PHE A 49 5.11 3.08 6.94
CA PHE A 49 6.03 3.83 6.10
C PHE A 49 7.34 4.12 6.82
N SER A 50 8.44 4.19 6.07
CA SER A 50 9.76 4.57 6.59
C SER A 50 9.76 6.03 7.09
N GLU A 51 8.95 6.88 6.47
CA GLU A 51 8.71 8.27 6.84
C GLU A 51 7.20 8.58 6.72
N PRO A 52 6.63 9.51 7.51
CA PRO A 52 5.21 9.84 7.42
C PRO A 52 4.81 10.39 6.04
N GLN A 53 3.82 9.76 5.39
CA GLN A 53 3.47 10.04 3.98
C GLN A 53 2.20 10.86 3.84
N ARG A 54 2.15 11.71 2.81
CA ARG A 54 0.93 12.43 2.41
C ARG A 54 0.35 11.81 1.16
N ARG A 55 -0.97 11.81 1.07
CA ARG A 55 -1.68 11.45 -0.16
C ARG A 55 -1.62 12.58 -1.16
N ARG A 56 -1.94 12.26 -2.42
CA ARG A 56 -2.01 13.22 -3.52
C ARG A 56 -3.00 14.37 -3.26
N ASP A 57 -4.08 14.11 -2.53
CA ASP A 57 -5.04 15.15 -2.09
C ASP A 57 -4.51 16.08 -0.98
N GLY A 58 -3.31 15.82 -0.46
CA GLY A 58 -2.66 16.58 0.62
C GLY A 58 -2.99 16.09 2.03
N THR A 59 -3.87 15.10 2.19
CA THR A 59 -4.21 14.53 3.51
C THR A 59 -3.05 13.75 4.12
N GLY A 60 -3.06 13.65 5.45
CA GLY A 60 -1.98 13.09 6.26
C GLY A 60 -1.18 14.16 7.02
N PRO A 61 0.04 13.84 7.48
CA PRO A 61 0.81 12.66 7.14
C PRO A 61 0.35 11.40 7.88
N TYR A 62 0.49 10.24 7.23
CA TYR A 62 0.15 8.93 7.78
C TYR A 62 1.43 8.14 8.05
N GLU A 63 1.54 7.55 9.24
CA GLU A 63 2.65 6.64 9.57
C GLU A 63 2.41 5.22 9.02
N HIS A 64 1.15 4.85 8.79
CA HIS A 64 0.77 3.57 8.22
C HIS A 64 -0.51 3.69 7.37
N ALA A 65 -0.66 2.80 6.39
CA ALA A 65 -1.85 2.72 5.55
C ALA A 65 -2.17 1.27 5.16
N THR A 66 -3.45 1.01 4.88
CA THR A 66 -3.89 -0.26 4.26
C THR A 66 -3.82 -0.10 2.73
N ILE A 67 -3.05 -0.96 2.07
CA ILE A 67 -2.71 -0.85 0.66
C ILE A 67 -3.03 -2.17 -0.07
N PRO A 68 -3.69 -2.13 -1.24
CA PRO A 68 -3.90 -3.31 -2.08
C PRO A 68 -2.57 -3.97 -2.47
N SER A 69 -2.54 -5.30 -2.49
CA SER A 69 -1.39 -6.09 -2.96
C SER A 69 -0.93 -5.68 -4.36
N THR A 70 -1.86 -5.27 -5.23
CA THR A 70 -1.58 -4.81 -6.60
C THR A 70 -0.77 -3.53 -6.68
N LEU A 71 -0.72 -2.74 -5.59
CA LEU A 71 0.06 -1.50 -5.51
C LEU A 71 1.34 -1.67 -4.69
N LEU A 72 1.64 -2.89 -4.22
CA LEU A 72 2.85 -3.17 -3.46
C LEU A 72 3.84 -3.95 -4.30
N VAL A 73 5.05 -3.43 -4.38
CA VAL A 73 6.16 -4.13 -4.99
C VAL A 73 7.19 -4.46 -3.93
N ALA A 74 7.65 -5.71 -3.91
CA ALA A 74 8.71 -6.14 -3.01
C ALA A 74 9.99 -5.37 -3.34
N ALA A 75 10.60 -4.76 -2.32
CA ALA A 75 11.95 -4.25 -2.48
C ALA A 75 12.91 -5.44 -2.63
N GLU A 76 13.89 -5.33 -3.52
CA GLU A 76 14.94 -6.34 -3.62
C GLU A 76 15.66 -6.44 -2.26
N PRO A 77 15.92 -7.66 -1.75
CA PRO A 77 16.68 -7.80 -0.53
C PRO A 77 18.09 -7.26 -0.78
N ALA A 78 18.52 -6.29 0.03
CA ALA A 78 19.92 -5.87 0.03
C ALA A 78 20.77 -7.12 0.33
N GLU A 79 21.64 -7.52 -0.60
CA GLU A 79 22.58 -8.61 -0.37
C GLU A 79 23.39 -8.29 0.89
N ALA A 80 23.39 -9.22 1.84
CA ALA A 80 23.99 -9.10 3.18
C ALA A 80 25.47 -9.44 3.19
#